data_AF-A0A344UKE6-F1
#
_entry.id   AF-A0A344UKE6-F1
#
_cell.length_a   1.000
_cell.length_b   1.000
_cell.length_c   1.000
_cell.angle_alpha   90.00
_cell.angle_beta   90.00
_cell.angle_gamma   90.00
#
_symmetry.space_group_name_H-M   'P 1'
#
loop_
_entity.id
_entity.type
_entity.pdbx_description
1 polymer ?
#
loop_
_entity_poly.entity_id
_entity_poly.type
_entity_poly.pdbx_seq_one_letter_code
_entity_poly.pdbx_strand_id
1 'polypeptide(L)'
;MGWGLSLAAACLIAQGAAADGLARVKKDGALYHYAGQVQLSGSYDYSRDENAMSAVGDQFCFSPDKGSARKIPRERGDDRDRWFCFENDKQARTMLEVDKLLKDKRVCSLRGKATIEVDHYIADLTDGTEANDTARLLRVVRLAPAKTTPFVKDTQHCRE
;
A
#
# COMPACT_ATOMS: atom_id res chain seq x y z
N MET A 1 -6.81 -62.27 19.93
CA MET A 1 -6.95 -61.00 20.67
C MET A 1 -5.70 -60.17 20.40
N GLY A 2 -5.81 -59.15 19.55
CA GLY A 2 -4.70 -58.24 19.24
C GLY A 2 -5.30 -56.95 18.72
N TRP A 3 -5.34 -55.93 19.55
CA TRP A 3 -5.86 -54.61 19.19
C TRP A 3 -4.66 -53.75 18.78
N GLY A 4 -4.53 -53.51 17.48
CA GLY A 4 -3.60 -52.51 16.95
C GLY A 4 -4.23 -51.12 17.08
N LEU A 5 -3.72 -50.31 18.00
CA LEU A 5 -4.04 -48.89 18.10
C LEU A 5 -3.16 -48.12 17.11
N SER A 6 -3.73 -47.76 15.97
CA SER A 6 -3.15 -46.78 15.05
C SER A 6 -3.24 -45.38 15.68
N LEU A 7 -2.09 -44.82 16.08
CA LEU A 7 -1.96 -43.41 16.42
C LEU A 7 -1.89 -42.59 15.13
N ALA A 8 -3.03 -42.03 14.72
CA ALA A 8 -3.07 -40.97 13.72
C ALA A 8 -2.59 -39.66 14.37
N ALA A 9 -1.35 -39.27 14.10
CA ALA A 9 -0.83 -37.96 14.45
C ALA A 9 -1.46 -36.91 13.53
N ALA A 10 -2.54 -36.28 13.98
CA ALA A 10 -3.09 -35.09 13.34
C ALA A 10 -2.12 -33.92 13.56
N CYS A 11 -1.28 -33.64 12.57
CA CYS A 11 -0.48 -32.43 12.52
C CYS A 11 -1.43 -31.26 12.23
N LEU A 12 -1.96 -30.64 13.30
CA LEU A 12 -2.67 -29.37 13.23
C LEU A 12 -1.68 -28.31 12.76
N ILE A 13 -1.72 -27.97 11.47
CA ILE A 13 -1.07 -26.78 10.95
C ILE A 13 -1.82 -25.61 11.58
N ALA A 14 -1.23 -25.03 12.64
CA ALA A 14 -1.64 -23.73 13.13
C ALA A 14 -1.45 -22.74 11.97
N GLN A 15 -2.55 -22.38 11.31
CA GLN A 15 -2.59 -21.20 10.46
C GLN A 15 -2.33 -20.03 11.41
N GLY A 16 -1.07 -19.60 11.48
CA GLY A 16 -0.67 -18.48 12.30
C GLY A 16 -1.52 -17.28 11.92
N ALA A 17 -2.31 -16.78 12.87
CA ALA A 17 -2.81 -15.42 12.79
C ALA A 17 -1.59 -14.54 12.49
N ALA A 18 -1.61 -13.84 11.36
CA ALA A 18 -0.55 -12.90 11.05
C ALA A 18 -0.42 -11.96 12.24
N ALA A 19 0.80 -11.77 12.74
CA ALA A 19 1.03 -10.88 13.87
C ALA A 19 0.48 -9.49 13.51
N ASP A 20 -0.43 -8.98 14.33
CA ASP A 20 -0.96 -7.63 14.19
C ASP A 20 0.17 -6.62 14.38
N GLY A 21 0.43 -5.83 13.34
CA GLY A 21 1.44 -4.79 13.33
C GLY A 21 2.69 -5.15 12.51
N LEU A 22 3.48 -4.12 12.25
CA LEU A 22 4.72 -4.22 11.48
C LEU A 22 5.92 -4.18 12.43
N ALA A 23 6.78 -5.18 12.34
CA ALA A 23 8.02 -5.29 13.11
C ALA A 23 9.22 -5.27 12.18
N ARG A 24 10.25 -4.49 12.54
CA ARG A 24 11.48 -4.43 11.74
C ARG A 24 12.18 -5.78 11.75
N VAL A 25 12.53 -6.28 10.56
CA VAL A 25 13.22 -7.57 10.38
C VAL A 25 14.61 -7.42 9.76
N LYS A 26 14.85 -6.37 8.98
CA LYS A 26 16.12 -6.17 8.29
C LYS A 26 16.41 -4.69 8.04
N LYS A 27 17.68 -4.35 7.94
CA LYS A 27 18.16 -3.07 7.43
C LYS A 27 19.23 -3.33 6.37
N ASP A 28 19.04 -2.78 5.17
CA ASP A 28 19.98 -2.85 4.04
C ASP A 28 20.33 -1.43 3.59
N GLY A 29 21.45 -0.90 4.09
CA GLY A 29 21.82 0.49 3.84
C GLY A 29 20.77 1.46 4.41
N ALA A 30 20.12 2.22 3.52
CA ALA A 30 19.05 3.16 3.86
C ALA A 30 17.65 2.52 3.88
N LEU A 31 17.52 1.23 3.51
CA LEU A 31 16.26 0.52 3.47
C LEU A 31 15.99 -0.21 4.79
N TYR A 32 14.81 0.00 5.36
CA TYR A 32 14.35 -0.68 6.57
C TYR A 32 13.14 -1.55 6.22
N HIS A 33 13.31 -2.87 6.38
CA HIS A 33 12.29 -3.85 6.02
C HIS A 33 11.50 -4.27 7.25
N TYR A 34 10.19 -4.33 7.09
CA TYR A 34 9.24 -4.71 8.12
C TYR A 34 8.39 -5.90 7.69
N ALA A 35 8.17 -6.83 8.62
CA ALA A 35 7.30 -7.98 8.44
C ALA A 35 6.10 -7.90 9.40
N GLY A 36 5.07 -8.70 9.11
CA GLY A 36 3.77 -8.63 9.78
C GLY A 36 2.72 -7.97 8.87
N GLN A 37 1.51 -7.85 9.39
CA GLN A 37 0.38 -7.31 8.63
C GLN A 37 -0.28 -6.19 9.43
N VAL A 38 -0.76 -5.16 8.74
CA VAL A 38 -1.45 -4.06 9.42
C VAL A 38 -2.64 -3.58 8.61
N GLN A 39 -3.76 -3.38 9.32
CA GLN A 39 -4.94 -2.75 8.76
C GLN A 39 -4.89 -1.22 8.90
N LEU A 40 -5.01 -0.53 7.77
CA LEU A 40 -4.92 0.93 7.64
C LEU A 40 -6.18 1.48 6.96
N SER A 41 -6.79 2.51 7.55
CA SER A 41 -7.76 3.37 6.85
C SER A 41 -7.08 4.64 6.36
N GLY A 42 -7.45 5.11 5.18
CA GLY A 42 -6.85 6.28 4.54
C GLY A 42 -7.40 6.54 3.15
N SER A 43 -6.66 7.33 2.39
CA SER A 43 -6.94 7.62 0.98
C SER A 43 -5.90 7.01 0.05
N TYR A 44 -6.35 6.57 -1.11
CA TYR A 44 -5.47 6.30 -2.24
C TYR A 44 -5.66 7.38 -3.29
N ASP A 45 -4.62 7.67 -4.04
CA ASP A 45 -4.68 8.60 -5.15
C ASP A 45 -3.70 8.24 -6.27
N TYR A 46 -4.03 8.78 -7.44
CA TYR A 46 -3.23 8.71 -8.65
C TYR A 46 -3.54 9.95 -9.48
N SER A 47 -2.53 10.55 -10.07
CA SER A 47 -2.64 11.73 -10.91
C SER A 47 -1.78 11.56 -12.13
N ARG A 48 -2.18 12.09 -13.29
CA ARG A 48 -1.33 12.22 -14.48
C ARG A 48 -0.71 13.61 -14.63
N ASP A 49 -0.91 14.45 -13.63
CA ASP A 49 -0.32 15.78 -13.57
C ASP A 49 1.21 15.69 -13.61
N GLU A 50 1.87 16.54 -14.39
CA GLU A 50 3.34 16.51 -14.56
C GLU A 50 4.08 16.65 -13.22
N ASN A 51 3.55 17.43 -12.28
CA ASN A 51 4.18 17.59 -10.97
C ASN A 51 4.07 16.30 -10.14
N ALA A 52 2.93 15.63 -10.21
CA ALA A 52 2.73 14.35 -9.54
C ALA A 52 3.61 13.26 -10.18
N MET A 53 3.69 13.23 -11.52
CA MET A 53 4.57 12.31 -12.26
C MET A 53 6.04 12.55 -11.98
N SER A 54 6.45 13.80 -11.78
CA SER A 54 7.82 14.11 -11.38
C SER A 54 8.09 13.58 -9.97
N ALA A 55 7.18 13.79 -9.02
CA ALA A 55 7.41 13.46 -7.62
C ALA A 55 7.32 11.96 -7.29
N VAL A 56 6.39 11.21 -7.90
CA VAL A 56 6.13 9.80 -7.56
C VAL A 56 6.04 8.88 -8.77
N GLY A 57 6.28 9.38 -9.98
CA GLY A 57 6.14 8.59 -11.21
C GLY A 57 4.74 8.00 -11.39
N ASP A 58 4.61 6.96 -12.22
CA ASP A 58 3.33 6.27 -12.44
C ASP A 58 2.91 5.37 -11.25
N GLN A 59 3.33 5.68 -10.03
CA GLN A 59 3.05 4.86 -8.84
C GLN A 59 1.65 5.14 -8.26
N PHE A 60 0.99 4.09 -7.76
CA PHE A 60 -0.26 4.20 -7.02
C PHE A 60 0.02 4.20 -5.53
N CYS A 61 -0.35 5.27 -4.83
CA CYS A 61 0.09 5.51 -3.46
C CYS A 61 -1.08 5.63 -2.48
N PHE A 62 -0.79 5.38 -1.20
CA PHE A 62 -1.75 5.38 -0.11
C PHE A 62 -1.27 6.28 1.01
N SER A 63 -2.16 7.15 1.46
CA SER A 63 -2.00 8.07 2.57
C SER A 63 -2.95 7.66 3.72
N PRO A 64 -2.47 6.88 4.70
CA PRO A 64 -3.18 6.55 5.93
C PRO A 64 -3.71 7.78 6.67
N ASP A 65 -4.94 7.68 7.20
CA ASP A 65 -5.47 8.68 8.12
C ASP A 65 -4.60 8.77 9.38
N LYS A 66 -4.60 9.92 10.07
CA LYS A 66 -3.75 10.19 11.26
C LYS A 66 -3.75 9.06 12.31
N GLY A 67 -4.89 8.39 12.51
CA GLY A 67 -5.01 7.24 13.41
C GLY A 67 -4.30 5.98 12.91
N SER A 68 -4.49 5.65 11.63
CA SER A 68 -3.86 4.51 10.96
C SER A 68 -2.37 4.73 10.76
N ALA A 69 -1.95 5.95 10.44
CA ALA A 69 -0.55 6.33 10.28
C ALA A 69 0.29 5.92 11.49
N ARG A 70 -0.20 6.11 12.72
CA ARG A 70 0.52 5.70 13.94
C ARG A 70 0.84 4.20 14.04
N LYS A 71 0.18 3.35 13.25
CA LYS A 71 0.47 1.92 13.19
C LYS A 71 1.66 1.57 12.29
N ILE A 72 2.10 2.51 11.46
CA ILE A 72 3.29 2.35 10.62
C ILE A 72 4.53 2.77 11.43
N PRO A 73 5.49 1.85 11.61
CA PRO A 73 6.70 2.13 12.36
C PRO A 73 7.54 3.21 11.67
N ARG A 74 8.27 3.99 12.48
CA ARG A 74 9.20 5.02 11.99
C ARG A 74 10.53 4.89 12.70
N GLU A 75 11.59 5.06 11.94
CA GLU A 75 12.94 5.11 12.48
C GLU A 75 13.19 6.46 13.17
N ARG A 76 14.11 6.46 14.13
CA ARG A 76 14.44 7.68 14.86
C ARG A 76 15.00 8.73 13.90
N GLY A 77 14.37 9.90 13.85
CA GLY A 77 14.74 11.00 12.96
C GLY A 77 14.06 10.99 11.60
N ASP A 78 13.22 9.98 11.31
CA ASP A 78 12.31 10.01 10.14
C ASP A 78 11.04 10.79 10.51
N ASP A 79 11.06 12.10 10.24
CA ASP A 79 9.95 13.01 10.48
C ASP A 79 9.00 13.14 9.27
N ARG A 80 9.21 12.33 8.22
CA ARG A 80 8.39 12.36 7.01
C ARG A 80 6.98 11.86 7.29
N ASP A 81 6.03 12.36 6.50
CA ASP A 81 4.66 11.87 6.52
C ASP A 81 4.62 10.36 6.21
N ARG A 82 3.62 9.68 6.78
CA ARG A 82 3.42 8.24 6.60
C ARG A 82 2.52 8.01 5.42
N TRP A 83 3.11 7.95 4.24
CA TRP A 83 2.49 7.48 3.00
C TRP A 83 3.45 6.51 2.33
N PHE A 84 2.93 5.70 1.42
CA PHE A 84 3.72 4.71 0.68
C PHE A 84 3.07 4.42 -0.66
N CYS A 85 3.85 3.90 -1.60
CA CYS A 85 3.33 3.40 -2.87
C CYS A 85 3.24 1.87 -2.87
N PHE A 86 2.28 1.32 -3.60
CA PHE A 86 2.09 -0.12 -3.65
C PHE A 86 3.17 -0.80 -4.50
N GLU A 87 3.91 -1.74 -3.93
CA GLU A 87 4.89 -2.53 -4.72
C GLU A 87 4.20 -3.47 -5.72
N ASN A 88 2.98 -3.92 -5.39
CA ASN A 88 2.14 -4.73 -6.26
C ASN A 88 1.09 -3.88 -7.00
N ASP A 89 1.53 -2.72 -7.51
CA ASP A 89 0.72 -1.68 -8.16
C ASP A 89 -0.43 -2.22 -9.05
N LYS A 90 -0.13 -3.10 -10.01
CA LYS A 90 -1.15 -3.67 -10.92
C LYS A 90 -2.25 -4.41 -10.15
N GLN A 91 -1.89 -5.20 -9.15
CA GLN A 91 -2.85 -5.94 -8.33
C GLN A 91 -3.63 -4.97 -7.43
N ALA A 92 -2.94 -3.96 -6.88
CA ALA A 92 -3.57 -2.94 -6.06
C ALA A 92 -4.65 -2.15 -6.82
N ARG A 93 -4.36 -1.75 -8.07
CA ARG A 93 -5.33 -1.09 -8.96
C ARG A 93 -6.58 -1.94 -9.21
N THR A 94 -6.41 -3.25 -9.40
CA THR A 94 -7.53 -4.18 -9.56
C THR A 94 -8.32 -4.34 -8.27
N MET A 95 -7.65 -4.52 -7.12
CA MET A 95 -8.32 -4.69 -5.82
C MET A 95 -9.07 -3.43 -5.37
N LEU A 96 -8.59 -2.24 -5.74
CA LEU A 96 -9.24 -0.95 -5.46
C LEU A 96 -10.25 -0.53 -6.53
N GLU A 97 -10.53 -1.42 -7.49
CA GLU A 97 -11.55 -1.24 -8.54
C GLU A 97 -11.34 0.00 -9.43
N VAL A 98 -10.09 0.44 -9.62
CA VAL A 98 -9.77 1.66 -10.39
C VAL A 98 -9.30 1.40 -11.82
N ASP A 99 -9.11 0.14 -12.24
CA ASP A 99 -8.58 -0.21 -13.57
C ASP A 99 -9.31 0.47 -14.73
N LYS A 100 -10.65 0.54 -14.66
CA LYS A 100 -11.46 1.19 -15.70
C LYS A 100 -11.27 2.71 -15.72
N LEU A 101 -11.15 3.33 -14.54
CA LEU A 101 -10.93 4.77 -14.41
C LEU A 101 -9.54 5.16 -14.93
N LEU A 102 -8.53 4.35 -14.60
CA LEU A 102 -7.17 4.55 -15.08
C LEU A 102 -7.02 4.33 -16.59
N LYS A 103 -7.86 3.50 -17.22
CA LYS A 103 -7.84 3.36 -18.69
C LYS A 103 -8.55 4.49 -19.43
N ASP A 104 -9.40 5.24 -18.74
CA ASP A 104 -10.09 6.38 -19.34
C ASP A 104 -9.11 7.54 -19.54
N LYS A 105 -8.84 7.89 -20.80
CA LYS A 105 -7.98 9.02 -21.17
C LYS A 105 -8.58 10.38 -20.80
N ARG A 106 -9.84 10.43 -20.37
CA ARG A 106 -10.50 11.65 -19.87
C ARG A 106 -10.30 11.85 -18.37
N VAL A 107 -9.77 10.86 -17.66
CA VAL A 107 -9.44 10.98 -16.22
C VAL A 107 -8.01 11.47 -16.05
N CYS A 108 -7.89 12.69 -15.52
CA CYS A 108 -6.63 13.33 -15.15
C CYS A 108 -6.10 12.76 -13.84
N SER A 109 -6.95 12.69 -12.81
CA SER A 109 -6.60 12.15 -11.51
C SER A 109 -7.77 11.43 -10.88
N LEU A 110 -7.48 10.56 -9.92
CA LEU A 110 -8.47 9.93 -9.08
C LEU A 110 -8.03 9.94 -7.62
N ARG A 111 -9.00 9.97 -6.72
CA ARG A 111 -8.79 9.80 -5.29
C ARG A 111 -9.96 9.04 -4.70
N GLY A 112 -9.68 8.08 -3.82
CA GLY A 112 -10.70 7.36 -3.07
C GLY A 112 -10.29 7.14 -1.63
N LYS A 113 -11.19 6.53 -0.85
CA LYS A 113 -10.92 6.12 0.53
C LYS A 113 -11.05 4.62 0.64
N ALA A 114 -10.18 4.01 1.43
CA ALA A 114 -10.26 2.58 1.71
C ALA A 114 -9.78 2.26 3.12
N THR A 115 -10.27 1.15 3.66
CA THR A 115 -9.60 0.39 4.71
C THR A 115 -8.92 -0.79 4.01
N ILE A 116 -7.61 -0.89 4.13
CA ILE A 116 -6.77 -1.90 3.49
C ILE A 116 -5.99 -2.70 4.53
N GLU A 117 -5.57 -3.90 4.16
CA GLU A 117 -4.54 -4.64 4.88
C GLU A 117 -3.29 -4.73 3.99
N VAL A 118 -2.15 -4.37 4.57
CA VAL A 118 -0.86 -4.38 3.89
C VAL A 118 0.16 -5.20 4.65
N ASP A 119 1.16 -5.70 3.92
CA ASP A 119 2.37 -6.29 4.46
C ASP A 119 3.60 -5.83 3.68
N HIS A 120 4.76 -6.41 4.04
CA HIS A 120 6.03 -6.17 3.36
C HIS A 120 6.34 -4.66 3.24
N TYR A 121 6.21 -3.94 4.36
CA TYR A 121 6.47 -2.51 4.39
C TYR A 121 7.99 -2.26 4.36
N ILE A 122 8.42 -1.35 3.49
CA ILE A 122 9.82 -0.92 3.37
C ILE A 122 9.84 0.59 3.52
N ALA A 123 10.56 1.07 4.55
CA ALA A 123 10.88 2.50 4.64
C ALA A 123 12.21 2.76 3.92
N ASP A 124 12.17 3.64 2.92
CA ASP A 124 13.35 4.02 2.14
C ASP A 124 13.82 5.41 2.57
N LEU A 125 14.95 5.45 3.28
CA LEU A 125 15.56 6.68 3.80
C LEU A 125 16.74 7.14 2.94
N THR A 126 16.75 6.82 1.65
CA THR A 126 17.85 7.22 0.76
C THR A 126 17.84 8.73 0.54
N ASP A 127 18.77 9.43 1.20
CA ASP A 127 18.92 10.88 1.13
C ASP A 127 19.15 11.38 -0.31
N GLY A 128 18.56 12.53 -0.63
CA GLY A 128 18.76 13.21 -1.92
C GLY A 128 18.09 12.53 -3.12
N THR A 129 17.17 11.59 -2.88
CA THR A 129 16.41 10.90 -3.93
C THR A 129 14.90 11.06 -3.71
N GLU A 130 14.11 10.89 -4.77
CA GLU A 130 12.64 10.82 -4.72
C GLU A 130 12.16 9.42 -4.29
N ALA A 131 12.88 8.78 -3.36
CA ALA A 131 12.56 7.44 -2.90
C ALA A 131 11.29 7.44 -2.04
N ASN A 132 10.41 6.50 -2.34
CA ASN A 132 9.12 6.34 -1.68
C ASN A 132 9.14 5.09 -0.82
N ASP A 133 8.56 5.19 0.38
CA ASP A 133 8.25 3.99 1.15
C ASP A 133 7.30 3.09 0.32
N THR A 134 7.40 1.77 0.49
CA THR A 134 6.54 0.83 -0.21
C THR A 134 5.84 -0.14 0.73
N ALA A 135 4.69 -0.67 0.29
CA ALA A 135 4.03 -1.79 0.93
C ALA A 135 3.29 -2.62 -0.11
N ARG A 136 3.01 -3.88 0.22
CA ARG A 136 2.17 -4.75 -0.62
C ARG A 136 0.74 -4.73 -0.12
N LEU A 137 -0.21 -4.49 -1.03
CA LEU A 137 -1.63 -4.63 -0.73
C LEU A 137 -1.99 -6.11 -0.66
N LEU A 138 -2.45 -6.58 0.50
CA LEU A 138 -2.94 -7.95 0.69
C LEU A 138 -4.42 -8.07 0.36
N ARG A 139 -5.24 -7.14 0.89
CA ARG A 139 -6.68 -7.07 0.59
C ARG A 139 -7.28 -5.71 0.91
N VAL A 140 -8.43 -5.46 0.32
CA VAL A 140 -9.29 -4.31 0.64
C VAL A 140 -10.38 -4.77 1.60
N VAL A 141 -10.44 -4.16 2.77
CA VAL A 141 -11.43 -4.45 3.83
C VAL A 141 -12.69 -3.65 3.61
N ARG A 142 -12.56 -2.38 3.23
CA ARG A 142 -13.65 -1.48 2.87
C ARG A 142 -13.20 -0.56 1.75
N LEU A 143 -14.07 -0.30 0.78
CA LEU A 143 -13.81 0.59 -0.34
C LEU A 143 -14.93 1.61 -0.45
N ALA A 144 -14.57 2.89 -0.53
CA ALA A 144 -15.49 3.95 -0.92
C ALA A 144 -15.32 4.24 -2.42
N PRO A 145 -16.39 4.65 -3.13
CA PRO A 145 -16.29 5.02 -4.54
C PRO A 145 -15.20 6.08 -4.77
N ALA A 146 -14.33 5.82 -5.75
CA ALA A 146 -13.32 6.78 -6.19
C ALA A 146 -14.00 7.99 -6.84
N LYS A 147 -13.44 9.18 -6.58
CA LYS A 147 -13.76 10.40 -7.32
C LYS A 147 -12.69 10.64 -8.36
N THR A 148 -13.11 11.04 -9.57
CA THR A 148 -12.22 11.37 -10.67
C THR A 148 -12.27 12.86 -10.97
N THR A 149 -11.13 13.43 -11.34
CA THR A 149 -11.04 14.76 -11.94
C THR A 149 -10.78 14.58 -13.44
N PRO A 150 -11.55 15.23 -14.33
CA PRO A 150 -11.33 15.10 -15.76
C PRO A 150 -10.15 15.96 -16.24
N PHE A 151 -9.64 15.68 -17.45
CA PHE A 151 -8.76 16.61 -18.18
C PHE A 151 -9.51 17.92 -18.50
N VAL A 152 -8.83 19.06 -18.39
CA VAL A 152 -9.35 20.38 -18.79
C VAL A 152 -8.37 21.00 -19.78
N LYS A 153 -8.84 21.25 -21.01
CA LYS A 153 -7.99 21.52 -22.18
C LYS A 153 -7.14 22.79 -22.12
N ASP A 154 -7.37 23.69 -21.15
CA ASP A 154 -6.74 25.02 -21.08
C ASP A 154 -5.98 25.32 -19.78
N THR A 155 -5.85 24.36 -18.87
CA THR A 155 -5.02 24.50 -17.66
C THR A 155 -3.73 23.69 -17.82
N GLN A 156 -2.60 24.20 -17.33
CA GLN A 156 -1.32 23.46 -17.27
C GLN A 156 -1.36 22.23 -16.33
N HIS A 157 -2.55 21.78 -15.90
CA HIS A 157 -2.73 20.68 -14.97
C HIS A 157 -3.56 19.61 -15.69
N CYS A 158 -2.88 18.51 -16.05
CA CYS A 158 -3.32 17.47 -16.97
C CYS A 158 -3.70 17.97 -18.38
N ARG A 159 -2.73 17.97 -19.31
CA ARG A 159 -2.95 18.19 -20.76
C ARG A 159 -3.04 16.87 -21.53
N GLU A 160 -3.82 16.90 -22.61
CA GLU A 160 -4.04 15.80 -23.59
C GLU A 160 -2.75 15.23 -24.20
#